data_AF-R0HVE0-F1
#
_entry.id   AF-R0HVE0-F1
#
_cell.length_a   1.000
_cell.length_b   1.000
_cell.length_c   1.000
_cell.angle_alpha   90.00
_cell.angle_beta   90.00
_cell.angle_gamma   90.00
#
_symmetry.space_group_name_H-M   'P 1'
#
loop_
_entity.id
_entity.type
_entity.pdbx_description
1 polymer ?
#
loop_
_entity_poly.entity_id
_entity_poly.type
_entity_poly.pdbx_seq_one_letter_code
_entity_poly.pdbx_strand_id
1 'polypeptide(L)'
;MIAVIGLLLGFLVSALFLLQGKRRSNADQDKKRSSNEPVEVVKPKSYSKSEVAEHNKRNDCWIIIKDRVYDVTPYVEEHPGGDAILDHAGDDSTDGFFGPQHATRVFDMIEDFYIGELRK
;
A
#
# COMPACT_ATOMS: atom_id res chain seq x y z
N MET A 1 -35.87 -26.79 -42.39
CA MET A 1 -34.76 -25.87 -42.70
C MET A 1 -34.83 -24.68 -41.77
N ILE A 2 -34.25 -24.79 -40.58
CA ILE A 2 -34.23 -23.73 -39.56
C ILE A 2 -32.75 -23.49 -39.25
N ALA A 3 -32.06 -22.73 -40.10
CA ALA A 3 -30.64 -22.38 -39.90
C ALA A 3 -30.13 -21.23 -40.79
N VAL A 4 -30.94 -20.20 -41.09
CA VAL A 4 -30.45 -19.05 -41.90
C VAL A 4 -30.79 -17.67 -41.31
N ILE A 5 -31.67 -17.56 -40.32
CA ILE A 5 -32.19 -16.25 -39.86
C ILE A 5 -31.33 -15.61 -38.74
N GLY A 6 -30.38 -16.35 -38.14
CA GLY A 6 -29.54 -15.84 -37.04
C GLY A 6 -28.32 -14.98 -37.45
N LEU A 7 -27.95 -14.94 -38.73
CA LEU A 7 -26.67 -14.33 -39.17
C LEU A 7 -26.81 -12.88 -39.67
N LEU A 8 -28.02 -12.38 -39.89
CA LEU A 8 -28.23 -11.00 -40.39
C LEU A 8 -28.39 -9.95 -39.28
N LEU A 9 -28.68 -10.35 -38.03
CA LEU A 9 -28.82 -9.41 -36.91
C LEU A 9 -27.51 -9.17 -36.13
N GLY A 10 -26.51 -10.04 -36.26
CA GLY A 10 -25.19 -9.86 -35.63
C GLY A 10 -24.26 -8.87 -36.35
N PHE A 11 -24.49 -8.63 -37.64
CA PHE A 11 -23.62 -7.75 -38.44
C PHE A 11 -23.94 -6.25 -38.22
N LEU A 12 -25.18 -5.90 -37.89
CA LEU A 12 -25.60 -4.51 -37.66
C LEU A 12 -25.11 -3.95 -36.31
N VAL A 13 -24.96 -4.78 -35.27
CA VAL A 13 -24.45 -4.34 -33.96
C VAL A 13 -22.92 -4.19 -33.98
N SER A 14 -22.21 -5.04 -34.73
CA SER A 14 -20.75 -4.93 -34.93
C SER A 14 -20.36 -3.67 -35.73
N ALA A 15 -21.16 -3.28 -36.72
CA ALA A 15 -20.95 -2.06 -37.50
C ALA A 15 -21.13 -0.77 -36.66
N LEU A 16 -21.91 -0.81 -35.58
CA LEU A 16 -22.08 0.34 -34.68
C LEU A 16 -20.92 0.48 -33.67
N PHE A 17 -20.26 -0.63 -33.29
CA PHE A 17 -19.12 -0.61 -32.36
C PHE A 17 -17.83 -0.08 -33.02
N LEU A 18 -17.70 -0.20 -34.34
CA LEU A 18 -16.55 0.33 -35.10
C LEU A 18 -16.64 1.84 -35.41
N LEU A 19 -17.73 2.53 -35.02
CA LEU A 19 -17.89 3.97 -35.24
C LEU A 19 -17.52 4.83 -34.00
N GLN A 20 -17.19 4.24 -32.85
CA GLN A 20 -16.63 4.98 -31.70
C GLN A 20 -15.09 4.95 -31.64
N GLY A 21 -14.42 4.36 -32.64
CA GLY A 21 -12.97 4.35 -32.77
C GLY A 21 -12.39 5.63 -33.40
N LYS A 22 -12.78 6.82 -32.91
CA LYS A 22 -12.22 8.10 -33.35
C LYS A 22 -11.77 8.94 -32.17
N ARG A 23 -10.47 8.91 -31.89
CA ARG A 23 -9.55 10.08 -31.92
C ARG A 23 -8.23 9.73 -31.22
N ARG A 24 -7.15 9.65 -32.01
CA ARG A 24 -5.78 9.91 -31.55
C ARG A 24 -5.55 11.43 -31.54
N SER A 25 -5.07 11.96 -30.44
CA SER A 25 -4.35 13.24 -30.31
C SER A 25 -3.36 13.03 -29.15
N ASN A 26 -2.07 12.87 -29.42
CA ASN A 26 -1.07 13.91 -29.68
C ASN A 26 -0.93 14.92 -28.53
N ALA A 27 0.26 14.91 -27.96
CA ALA A 27 1.02 15.99 -27.32
C ALA A 27 0.36 16.82 -26.20
N ASP A 28 1.07 16.82 -25.08
CA ASP A 28 1.45 18.02 -24.34
C ASP A 28 0.32 18.85 -23.71
N GLN A 29 0.01 18.51 -22.47
CA GLN A 29 -0.52 19.45 -21.50
C GLN A 29 0.04 19.06 -20.12
N ASP A 30 1.26 19.51 -19.86
CA ASP A 30 1.74 19.85 -18.52
C ASP A 30 0.82 20.95 -17.97
N LYS A 31 -0.32 20.54 -17.42
CA LYS A 31 -1.35 21.44 -16.89
C LYS A 31 -1.33 21.34 -15.38
N LYS A 32 -0.48 22.18 -14.79
CA LYS A 32 -0.57 22.76 -13.45
C LYS A 32 -2.05 23.02 -13.10
N ARG A 33 -2.71 22.03 -12.50
CA ARG A 33 -4.07 22.16 -11.97
C ARG A 33 -3.93 22.43 -10.49
N SER A 34 -3.88 23.73 -10.18
CA SER A 34 -4.19 24.29 -8.88
C SER A 34 -5.61 23.85 -8.51
N SER A 35 -5.76 22.70 -7.88
CA SER A 35 -6.99 22.36 -7.17
C SER A 35 -6.92 23.02 -5.80
N ASN A 36 -7.60 24.17 -5.66
CA ASN A 36 -8.00 24.72 -4.36
C ASN A 36 -9.15 23.89 -3.77
N GLU A 37 -8.98 22.57 -3.71
CA GLU A 37 -9.73 21.71 -2.79
C GLU A 37 -9.02 21.83 -1.44
N PRO A 38 -9.71 21.96 -0.30
CA PRO A 38 -9.06 21.76 0.98
C PRO A 38 -8.45 20.37 0.96
N VAL A 39 -7.12 20.28 0.86
CA VAL A 39 -6.42 19.04 1.18
C VAL A 39 -6.80 18.78 2.63
N GLU A 40 -7.71 17.83 2.87
CA GLU A 40 -7.89 17.30 4.21
C GLU A 40 -6.50 16.83 4.62
N VAL A 41 -5.87 17.58 5.52
CA VAL A 41 -4.63 17.17 6.16
C VAL A 41 -5.02 15.99 7.02
N VAL A 42 -5.01 14.80 6.42
CA VAL A 42 -5.23 13.54 7.13
C VAL A 42 -4.08 13.43 8.10
N LYS A 43 -4.33 13.84 9.35
CA LYS A 43 -3.36 13.68 10.42
C LYS A 43 -3.08 12.19 10.55
N PRO A 44 -1.81 11.77 10.67
CA PRO A 44 -1.50 10.37 10.91
C PRO A 44 -2.16 9.93 12.23
N LYS A 45 -2.61 8.67 12.27
CA LYS A 45 -3.13 8.07 13.50
C LYS A 45 -2.05 8.10 14.58
N SER A 46 -2.46 8.11 15.84
CA SER A 46 -1.52 8.11 16.98
C SER A 46 -1.86 7.01 17.96
N TYR A 47 -0.83 6.27 18.38
CA TYR A 47 -0.95 5.08 19.22
C TYR A 47 -0.19 5.30 20.54
N SER A 48 -0.72 4.78 21.63
CA SER A 48 0.03 4.79 22.91
C SER A 48 1.03 3.64 22.97
N LYS A 49 2.09 3.76 23.79
CA LYS A 49 3.02 2.64 23.99
C LYS A 49 2.31 1.38 24.54
N SER A 50 1.33 1.56 25.41
CA SER A 50 0.51 0.45 25.95
C SER A 50 -0.30 -0.25 24.88
N GLU A 51 -0.86 0.50 23.93
CA GLU A 51 -1.63 -0.06 22.82
C GLU A 51 -0.72 -0.87 21.90
N VAL A 52 0.44 -0.33 21.52
CA VAL A 52 1.42 -1.08 20.72
C VAL A 52 1.86 -2.37 21.42
N ALA A 53 2.02 -2.35 22.75
CA ALA A 53 2.43 -3.50 23.54
C ALA A 53 1.43 -4.67 23.55
N GLU A 54 0.18 -4.44 23.17
CA GLU A 54 -0.83 -5.51 22.99
C GLU A 54 -0.54 -6.36 21.75
N HIS A 55 0.09 -5.78 20.73
CA HIS A 55 0.42 -6.38 19.43
C HIS A 55 1.82 -7.03 19.45
N ASN A 56 1.95 -8.09 20.27
CA ASN A 56 3.23 -8.75 20.56
C ASN A 56 3.27 -10.25 20.19
N LYS A 57 2.47 -10.66 19.21
CA LYS A 57 2.36 -12.06 18.76
C LYS A 57 2.83 -12.21 17.33
N ARG A 58 3.23 -13.43 16.95
CA ARG A 58 3.65 -13.74 15.57
C ARG A 58 2.61 -13.37 14.52
N ASN A 59 1.33 -13.54 14.83
CA ASN A 59 0.21 -13.22 13.95
C ASN A 59 -0.44 -11.87 14.25
N ASP A 60 0.19 -11.05 15.10
CA ASP A 60 -0.23 -9.72 15.50
C ASP A 60 0.98 -8.96 16.11
N CYS A 61 1.85 -8.46 15.24
CA CYS A 61 3.17 -7.95 15.59
C CYS A 61 3.33 -6.50 15.13
N TRP A 62 3.31 -5.58 16.09
CA TRP A 62 3.65 -4.18 15.84
C TRP A 62 5.01 -3.86 16.44
N ILE A 63 5.70 -2.90 15.84
CA ILE A 63 6.99 -2.40 16.34
C ILE A 63 7.04 -0.88 16.26
N ILE A 64 7.88 -0.30 17.12
CA ILE A 64 8.20 1.13 17.09
C ILE A 64 9.59 1.32 16.51
N ILE A 65 9.73 2.23 15.55
CA ILE A 65 11.04 2.68 15.04
C ILE A 65 11.02 4.22 15.02
N LYS A 66 11.89 4.86 15.82
CA LYS A 66 12.00 6.33 15.91
C LYS A 66 10.65 7.04 16.06
N ASP A 67 9.89 6.71 17.09
CA ASP A 67 8.55 7.25 17.38
C ASP A 67 7.48 6.96 16.32
N ARG A 68 7.74 6.12 15.31
CA ARG A 68 6.74 5.68 14.32
C ARG A 68 6.31 4.25 14.58
N VAL A 69 5.06 3.93 14.31
CA VAL A 69 4.44 2.62 14.58
C VAL A 69 4.18 1.90 13.27
N TYR A 70 4.58 0.63 13.23
CA TYR A 70 4.51 -0.22 12.06
C TYR A 70 3.81 -1.54 12.38
N ASP A 71 2.88 -1.96 11.53
CA ASP A 71 2.28 -3.29 11.57
C ASP A 71 3.06 -4.22 10.64
N VAL A 72 4.00 -4.97 11.22
CA VAL A 72 4.86 -5.89 10.47
C VAL A 72 4.32 -7.31 10.44
N THR A 73 3.12 -7.55 10.97
CA THR A 73 2.42 -8.85 10.96
C THR A 73 2.51 -9.59 9.62
N PRO A 74 2.20 -8.98 8.45
CA PRO A 74 2.25 -9.68 7.17
C PRO A 74 3.68 -10.06 6.73
N TYR A 75 4.71 -9.46 7.33
CA TYR A 75 6.11 -9.65 6.95
C TYR A 75 6.86 -10.64 7.86
N VAL A 76 6.29 -11.01 9.01
CA VAL A 76 6.97 -11.84 10.02
C VAL A 76 7.55 -13.13 9.43
N GLU A 77 6.80 -13.81 8.56
CA GLU A 77 7.24 -15.08 7.94
C GLU A 77 8.23 -14.88 6.78
N GLU A 78 8.30 -13.67 6.21
CA GLU A 78 9.17 -13.33 5.08
C GLU A 78 10.48 -12.69 5.54
N HIS A 79 10.61 -12.38 6.83
CA HIS A 79 11.78 -11.71 7.39
C HIS A 79 13.04 -12.59 7.24
N PRO A 80 14.08 -12.15 6.51
CA PRO A 80 15.30 -12.94 6.30
C PRO A 80 16.07 -13.28 7.59
N GLY A 81 15.91 -12.47 8.63
CA GLY A 81 16.47 -12.74 9.96
C GLY A 81 15.65 -13.72 10.79
N GLY A 82 14.57 -14.28 10.22
CA GLY A 82 13.66 -15.20 10.90
C GLY A 82 13.02 -14.57 12.14
N ASP A 83 13.00 -15.34 13.23
CA ASP A 83 12.33 -14.98 14.48
C ASP A 83 12.91 -13.75 15.18
N ALA A 84 14.07 -13.24 14.76
CA ALA A 84 14.66 -12.01 15.31
C ALA A 84 13.75 -10.77 15.19
N ILE A 85 12.77 -10.77 14.26
CA ILE A 85 11.75 -9.71 14.18
C ILE A 85 10.83 -9.68 15.40
N LEU A 86 10.73 -10.79 16.15
CA LEU A 86 9.85 -10.93 17.31
C LEU A 86 10.51 -10.53 18.63
N ASP A 87 11.83 -10.32 18.66
CA ASP A 87 12.58 -9.99 19.88
C ASP A 87 12.05 -8.73 20.58
N HIS A 88 11.43 -7.83 19.80
CA HIS A 88 10.85 -6.57 20.24
C HIS A 88 9.39 -6.39 19.77
N ALA A 89 8.66 -7.49 19.55
CA ALA A 89 7.23 -7.43 19.22
C ALA A 89 6.46 -6.67 20.31
N GLY A 90 5.71 -5.64 19.92
CA GLY A 90 4.99 -4.73 20.80
C GLY A 90 5.87 -3.66 21.48
N ASP A 91 7.12 -3.46 21.08
CA ASP A 91 8.02 -2.48 21.69
C ASP A 91 8.91 -1.75 20.65
N ASP A 92 9.82 -0.91 21.16
CA ASP A 92 10.83 -0.21 20.38
C ASP A 92 11.89 -1.17 19.83
N SER A 93 11.98 -1.21 18.51
CA SER A 93 12.92 -2.01 17.72
C SER A 93 13.97 -1.14 17.02
N THR A 94 14.09 0.15 17.36
CA THR A 94 14.94 1.12 16.65
C THR A 94 16.38 0.63 16.54
N ASP A 95 16.99 0.23 17.66
CA ASP A 95 18.39 -0.19 17.68
C ASP A 95 18.61 -1.49 16.89
N GLY A 96 17.67 -2.44 17.00
CA GLY A 96 17.70 -3.68 16.22
C GLY A 96 17.53 -3.42 14.73
N PHE A 97 16.65 -2.50 14.35
CA PHE A 97 16.39 -2.13 12.96
C PHE A 97 17.60 -1.45 12.30
N PHE A 98 18.27 -0.53 13.00
CA PHE A 98 19.46 0.15 12.48
C PHE A 98 20.79 -0.61 12.72
N GLY A 99 20.72 -1.83 13.24
CA GLY A 99 21.88 -2.68 13.45
C GLY A 99 22.56 -3.15 12.14
N PRO A 100 23.77 -3.72 12.23
CA PRO A 100 24.58 -4.12 11.07
C PRO A 100 23.96 -5.23 10.21
N GLN A 101 22.90 -5.90 10.69
CA GLN A 101 22.19 -6.95 9.96
C GLN A 101 21.35 -6.42 8.78
N HIS A 102 20.99 -5.13 8.76
CA HIS A 102 20.16 -4.55 7.70
C HIS A 102 20.97 -3.67 6.75
N ALA A 103 20.78 -3.88 5.44
CA ALA A 103 21.30 -2.98 4.41
C ALA A 103 20.45 -1.70 4.32
N THR A 104 21.03 -0.58 3.90
CA THR A 104 20.34 0.72 3.83
C THR A 104 19.04 0.71 3.02
N ARG A 105 18.94 -0.14 1.99
CA ARG A 105 17.73 -0.29 1.16
C ARG A 105 16.51 -0.84 1.91
N VAL A 106 16.70 -1.45 3.09
CA VAL A 106 15.60 -1.97 3.92
C VAL A 106 14.75 -0.83 4.48
N PHE A 107 15.32 0.39 4.58
CA PHE A 107 14.65 1.55 5.15
C PHE A 107 13.52 2.10 4.27
N ASP A 108 13.50 1.77 2.98
CA ASP A 108 12.39 2.15 2.11
C ASP A 108 11.22 1.15 2.22
N MET A 109 11.51 -0.13 2.49
CA MET A 109 10.49 -1.18 2.58
C MET A 109 9.62 -1.06 3.83
N ILE A 110 10.17 -0.55 4.94
CA ILE A 110 9.43 -0.46 6.21
C ILE A 110 8.24 0.50 6.11
N GLU A 111 8.28 1.46 5.19
CA GLU A 111 7.22 2.45 4.98
C GLU A 111 5.89 1.83 4.56
N ASP A 112 5.91 0.68 3.87
CA ASP A 112 4.70 -0.05 3.47
C ASP A 112 3.90 -0.58 4.69
N PHE A 113 4.55 -0.69 5.84
CA PHE A 113 3.96 -1.19 7.09
C PHE A 113 3.57 -0.05 8.05
N TYR A 114 3.77 1.22 7.69
CA TYR A 114 3.50 2.35 8.57
C TYR A 114 2.00 2.52 8.84
N ILE A 115 1.63 2.60 10.12
CA ILE A 115 0.22 2.78 10.53
C ILE A 115 -0.03 4.08 11.29
N GLY A 116 1.01 4.72 11.83
CA GLY A 116 0.89 6.01 12.51
C GLY A 116 2.08 6.37 13.41
N GLU A 117 1.86 7.37 14.26
CA GLU A 117 2.87 7.93 15.16
C GLU A 117 2.69 7.43 16.60
N LEU A 118 3.78 7.38 17.36
CA LEU A 118 3.75 7.14 18.80
C LEU A 118 3.33 8.40 19.54
N ARG A 119 2.35 8.29 20.43
CA ARG A 119 1.90 9.35 21.32
C ARG A 119 2.83 9.45 22.53
N LYS A 120 3.33 10.65 22.78
CA LYS A 120 4.16 11.00 23.94
C LYS A 120 3.33 11.30 25.17
#